data_AF-A0A6P0J1K4-F1
#
_entry.id   AF-A0A6P0J1K4-F1
#
_cell.length_a   1.000
_cell.length_b   1.000
_cell.length_c   1.000
_cell.angle_alpha   90.00
_cell.angle_beta   90.00
_cell.angle_gamma   90.00
#
_symmetry.space_group_name_H-M   'P 1'
#
loop_
_entity.id
_entity.type
_entity.pdbx_description
1 polymer ?
#
loop_
_entity_poly.entity_id
_entity_poly.type
_entity_poly.pdbx_seq_one_letter_code
_entity_poly.pdbx_strand_id
1 'polypeptide(L)' 'SQVLLEQSVPRHIALELAEMGHDIQVMADSINFGKGQVIWRQSGVLVAASEPRGDGLALVG' A
#
# COMPACT_ATOMS: atom_id res chain seq x y z
N SER A 1 -2.12 18.38 9.03
CA SER A 1 -2.20 18.03 7.58
C SER A 1 -3.14 16.86 7.43
N GLN A 2 -3.77 16.69 6.25
CA GLN A 2 -4.68 15.56 5.99
C GLN A 2 -3.89 14.30 5.63
N VAL A 3 -4.29 13.15 6.18
CA VAL A 3 -3.71 11.83 5.91
C VAL A 3 -4.83 10.83 5.65
N LEU A 4 -4.80 10.20 4.47
CA LEU A 4 -5.70 9.10 4.13
C LEU A 4 -5.04 7.77 4.51
N LEU A 5 -5.79 6.86 5.13
CA LEU A 5 -5.31 5.54 5.52
C LEU A 5 -6.17 4.44 4.89
N GLU A 6 -5.52 3.33 4.50
CA GLU A 6 -6.22 2.10 4.16
C GLU A 6 -6.84 1.47 5.41
N GLN A 7 -7.93 0.70 5.25
CA GLN A 7 -8.56 -0.03 6.36
C GLN A 7 -7.62 -1.03 7.05
N SER A 8 -6.61 -1.53 6.32
CA SER A 8 -5.62 -2.48 6.83
C SER A 8 -4.65 -1.85 7.82
N VAL A 9 -4.56 -0.51 7.87
CA VAL A 9 -3.71 0.19 8.83
C VAL A 9 -4.26 -0.03 10.24
N PRO A 10 -3.43 -0.52 11.20
CA PRO A 10 -3.88 -0.75 12.55
C PRO A 10 -4.41 0.52 13.23
N ARG A 11 -5.51 0.38 13.98
CA ARG A 11 -6.17 1.50 14.66
C ARG A 11 -5.24 2.31 15.57
N HIS A 12 -4.30 1.67 16.26
CA HIS A 12 -3.38 2.40 17.17
C HIS A 12 -2.48 3.38 16.40
N ILE A 13 -2.02 3.02 15.19
CA ILE A 13 -1.23 3.92 14.34
C ILE A 13 -2.06 5.15 13.92
N ALA A 14 -3.34 4.95 13.57
CA ALA A 14 -4.23 6.06 13.22
C ALA A 14 -4.43 7.03 14.41
N LEU A 15 -4.53 6.50 15.63
CA LEU A 15 -4.64 7.33 16.84
C LEU A 15 -3.35 8.10 17.14
N GLU A 16 -2.20 7.44 17.07
CA GLU A 16 -0.90 8.08 17.30
C GLU A 16 -0.67 9.24 16.31
N LEU A 17 -1.00 9.04 15.03
CA LEU A 17 -0.93 10.12 14.03
C LEU A 17 -1.92 11.26 14.33
N ALA A 18 -3.12 10.95 14.82
CA ALA A 18 -4.07 11.98 15.23
C ALA A 18 -3.57 12.79 16.44
N GLU A 19 -2.94 12.13 17.43
CA GLU A 19 -2.30 12.80 18.57
C GLU A 19 -1.12 13.70 18.14
N MET A 20 -0.44 13.34 17.05
CA MET A 20 0.56 14.19 16.40
C MET A 20 -0.03 15.39 15.63
N GLY A 21 -1.36 15.52 15.59
CA GLY A 21 -2.06 16.65 14.94
C GLY A 21 -2.41 16.42 13.46
N HIS A 22 -2.39 15.18 12.99
CA HIS A 22 -2.86 14.84 11.65
C HIS A 22 -4.38 14.66 11.62
N ASP A 23 -5.02 15.14 10.55
CA ASP A 23 -6.44 14.88 10.26
C ASP A 23 -6.55 13.56 9.50
N ILE A 24 -7.06 12.53 10.19
CA ILE A 24 -7.06 11.15 9.70
C ILE A 24 -8.40 10.78 9.08
N GLN A 25 -8.36 10.31 7.84
CA GLN A 25 -9.51 9.71 7.18
C GLN A 25 -9.19 8.28 6.75
N VAL A 26 -9.89 7.31 7.35
CA VAL A 26 -9.82 5.91 6.92
C VAL A 26 -10.75 5.74 5.72
N MET A 27 -10.21 5.30 4.59
CA MET A 27 -10.94 5.17 3.34
C MET A 27 -11.68 3.82 3.27
N ALA A 28 -12.91 3.84 2.76
CA ALA A 28 -13.71 2.63 2.60
C ALA A 28 -13.17 1.72 1.49
N ASP A 29 -12.67 2.32 0.39
CA ASP A 29 -11.97 1.63 -0.68
C ASP A 29 -10.48 2.01 -0.70
N SER A 30 -9.72 1.28 -1.51
CA SER A 30 -8.28 1.45 -1.66
C SER A 30 -7.86 2.07 -3.00
N ILE A 31 -8.82 2.66 -3.75
CA ILE A 31 -8.59 3.15 -5.12
C ILE A 31 -7.48 4.21 -5.17
N ASN A 32 -7.35 5.01 -4.11
CA ASN A 32 -6.40 6.11 -4.03
C ASN A 32 -5.00 5.72 -3.54
N PHE A 33 -4.74 4.46 -3.19
CA PHE A 33 -3.47 4.02 -2.59
C PHE A 33 -2.48 3.41 -3.60
N GLY A 34 -2.73 3.64 -4.89
CA GLY A 34 -1.83 3.25 -5.98
C GLY A 34 -1.87 1.75 -6.31
N LYS A 35 -1.21 1.41 -7.42
CA LYS A 35 -1.10 0.04 -7.93
C LYS A 35 0.32 -0.28 -8.35
N GLY A 36 1.14 -0.70 -7.39
CA GLY A 36 2.56 -0.96 -7.57
C GLY A 36 2.87 -2.20 -8.41
N GLN A 37 4.03 -2.19 -9.06
CA GLN A 37 4.61 -3.30 -9.80
C GLN A 37 6.10 -3.38 -9.44
N VAL A 38 6.64 -4.58 -9.23
CA VAL A 38 8.03 -4.78 -8.82
C VAL A 38 8.66 -5.93 -9.60
N ILE A 39 9.90 -5.74 -10.03
CA ILE A 39 10.80 -6.80 -10.48
C ILE A 39 12.08 -6.69 -9.66
N TRP A 40 12.48 -7.77 -9.02
CA TRP A 40 13.69 -7.86 -8.22
C TRP A 40 14.56 -9.02 -8.70
N ARG A 41 15.84 -8.75 -8.95
CA ARG A 41 16.87 -9.78 -9.10
C ARG A 41 17.49 -10.16 -7.75
N GLN A 42 17.30 -11.41 -7.33
CA GLN A 42 17.89 -11.97 -6.11
C GLN A 42 18.75 -13.18 -6.47
N SER A 43 20.05 -13.12 -6.17
CA SER A 43 21.01 -14.22 -6.39
C SER A 43 20.96 -14.83 -7.81
N GLY A 44 20.76 -13.99 -8.83
CA GLY A 44 20.68 -14.40 -10.23
C GLY A 44 19.29 -14.87 -10.70
N VAL A 45 18.32 -14.98 -9.80
CA VAL A 45 16.91 -15.29 -10.13
C VAL A 45 16.09 -14.00 -10.16
N LEU A 46 15.06 -13.94 -11.02
CA LEU A 46 14.09 -12.86 -11.03
C LEU A 46 12.85 -13.23 -10.19
N VAL A 47 12.35 -12.27 -9.42
CA VAL A 47 11.09 -12.34 -8.68
C VAL A 47 10.27 -11.12 -9.09
N ALA A 48 9.01 -11.33 -9.47
CA ALA A 48 8.10 -10.23 -9.80
C ALA A 48 6.85 -10.26 -8.90
N ALA A 49 6.28 -9.08 -8.68
CA ALA A 49 5.02 -8.90 -7.98
C ALA A 49 4.20 -7.80 -8.65
N SER A 50 2.88 -8.02 -8.68
CA SER A 50 1.88 -7.08 -9.17
C SER A 50 0.91 -6.80 -8.02
N GLU A 51 0.49 -5.55 -7.87
CA GLU A 51 -0.56 -5.18 -6.93
C GLU A 51 -1.85 -6.00 -7.19
N PRO A 52 -2.35 -6.79 -6.23
CA PRO A 52 -3.54 -7.64 -6.41
C PRO A 52 -4.83 -6.85 -6.68
N ARG A 53 -4.89 -5.57 -6.30
CA ARG A 53 -6.05 -4.69 -6.55
C ARG A 53 -6.13 -4.16 -7.99
N GLY A 54 -5.15 -4.45 -8.83
CA GLY A 54 -5.16 -4.10 -10.25
C GLY A 54 -5.27 -5.32 -11.14
N ASP A 55 -5.64 -5.12 -12.41
CA ASP A 55 -5.68 -6.17 -13.43
C ASP A 55 -4.28 -6.48 -14.01
N GLY A 56 -3.22 -6.27 -13.21
CA GLY A 56 -1.82 -6.43 -13.61
C GLY A 56 -1.34 -7.88 -13.57
N LEU A 57 -0.17 -8.14 -14.17
CA LEU A 57 0.43 -9.47 -14.25
C LEU A 57 1.89 -9.43 -13.78
N ALA A 58 2.26 -10.35 -12.90
CA ALA A 58 3.64 -10.64 -12.54
C ALA A 58 4.11 -11.92 -13.24
N LEU A 59 5.07 -11.79 -14.16
CA LEU A 59 5.67 -12.91 -14.88
C LEU A 59 7.18 -12.70 -14.99
N VAL A 60 7.94 -13.75 -14.68
CA VAL A 60 9.40 -13.81 -14.83
C VAL A 60 9.76 -15.12 -15.51
N GLY A 61 10.80 -15.10 -16.32
CA GLY A 61 11.36 -16.26 -17.03
C GLY A 61 12.80 -16.53 -16.65
#